data_AF-A0A518EXW9-F1
#
_entry.id   AF-A0A518EXW9-F1
#
_cell.length_a   1.000
_cell.length_b   1.000
_cell.length_c   1.000
_cell.angle_alpha   90.00
_cell.angle_beta   90.00
_cell.angle_gamma   90.00
#
_symmetry.space_group_name_H-M   'P 1'
#
loop_
_entity.id
_entity.type
_entity.pdbx_description
1 polymer ?
#
loop_
_entity_poly.entity_id
_entity_poly.type
_entity_poly.pdbx_seq_one_letter_code
_entity_poly.pdbx_strand_id
1 'polypeptide(L)'
;MFLTEAQSTLSGFFSEFGYLAPFTILLLCGFGLPIPEEVTMLGSGFLLYQERVEAVPIIAVCFVATLMGDSIPYFLGRKFGRKALRVRSVRRALNPARIRAMERRFKKGGLKTVFACRFIPGLRLPAWFTAGTLGMPYGRFLAMDGLGALIMTPFFVLLGRASGEKIAELEASVENLTQILGFLVVSIAAVVAIHFLVTRWVPGSSRSSQGGPAAACENPPGAPPTAPGGPTEPRPKGPPQSDPPDSEFDDGDRP
;
A
#
# COMPACT_ATOMS: atom_id res chain seq x y z
N MET A 1 -11.83 -35.90 26.14
CA MET A 1 -11.03 -35.05 27.04
C MET A 1 -9.81 -34.50 26.32
N PHE A 2 -8.59 -35.08 26.33
CA PHE A 2 -7.42 -34.40 25.73
C PHE A 2 -7.58 -33.87 24.29
N LEU A 3 -8.17 -34.65 23.38
CA LEU A 3 -8.47 -34.16 22.02
C LEU A 3 -9.53 -33.04 22.01
N THR A 4 -10.50 -33.11 22.92
CA THR A 4 -11.58 -32.13 23.10
C THR A 4 -11.05 -30.81 23.67
N GLU A 5 -10.17 -30.89 24.68
CA GLU A 5 -9.43 -29.77 25.26
C GLU A 5 -8.58 -29.09 24.19
N ALA A 6 -7.73 -29.86 23.48
CA ALA A 6 -6.90 -29.34 22.40
C ALA A 6 -7.72 -28.69 21.28
N GLN A 7 -8.85 -29.29 20.88
CA GLN A 7 -9.73 -28.72 19.86
C GLN A 7 -10.42 -27.44 20.34
N SER A 8 -10.82 -27.38 21.61
CA SER A 8 -11.43 -26.18 22.23
C SER A 8 -10.43 -25.04 22.42
N THR A 9 -9.18 -25.33 22.79
CA THR A 9 -8.10 -24.33 22.85
C THR A 9 -7.75 -23.81 21.45
N LEU A 10 -7.73 -24.68 20.43
CA LEU A 10 -7.50 -24.26 19.05
C LEU A 10 -8.64 -23.37 18.54
N SER A 11 -9.90 -23.78 18.71
CA SER A 11 -11.06 -22.97 18.28
C SER A 11 -11.14 -21.65 19.04
N GLY A 12 -10.79 -21.64 20.34
CA GLY A 12 -10.60 -20.42 21.13
C GLY A 12 -9.60 -19.47 20.48
N PHE A 13 -8.36 -19.92 20.24
CA PHE A 13 -7.31 -19.12 19.59
C PHE A 13 -7.70 -18.60 18.21
N PHE A 14 -8.32 -19.43 17.36
CA PHE A 14 -8.78 -19.00 16.03
C PHE A 14 -9.93 -17.97 16.12
N SER A 15 -10.84 -18.12 17.09
CA SER A 15 -11.89 -17.14 17.33
C SER A 15 -11.33 -15.81 17.84
N GLU A 16 -10.41 -15.84 18.82
CA GLU A 16 -9.73 -14.65 19.33
C GLU A 16 -8.99 -13.91 18.22
N PHE A 17 -8.25 -14.61 17.35
CA PHE A 17 -7.60 -13.98 16.21
C PHE A 17 -8.60 -13.38 15.20
N GLY A 18 -9.75 -14.04 14.99
CA GLY A 18 -10.83 -13.57 14.13
C GLY A 18 -11.47 -12.25 14.59
N TYR A 19 -11.56 -12.00 15.90
CA TYR A 19 -12.04 -10.72 16.46
C TYR A 19 -10.90 -9.70 16.66
N LEU A 20 -9.71 -10.16 17.09
CA LEU A 20 -8.59 -9.29 17.43
C LEU A 20 -7.98 -8.63 16.19
N ALA A 21 -7.83 -9.36 15.07
CA ALA A 21 -7.26 -8.80 13.84
C ALA A 21 -8.03 -7.55 13.34
N PRO A 22 -9.35 -7.59 13.10
CA PRO A 22 -10.08 -6.38 12.68
C PRO A 22 -10.12 -5.31 13.77
N PHE A 23 -10.19 -5.68 15.05
CA PHE A 23 -10.10 -4.71 16.15
C PHE A 23 -8.80 -3.90 16.10
N THR A 24 -7.66 -4.59 16.04
CA THR A 24 -6.34 -3.96 16.02
C THR A 24 -6.13 -3.16 14.74
N ILE A 25 -6.58 -3.66 13.57
CA ILE A 25 -6.47 -2.93 12.30
C ILE A 25 -7.31 -1.64 12.33
N LEU A 26 -8.57 -1.69 12.76
CA LEU A 26 -9.43 -0.50 12.85
C LEU A 26 -8.88 0.54 13.85
N LEU A 27 -8.37 0.10 14.99
CA LEU A 27 -7.70 0.97 15.96
C LEU A 27 -6.45 1.64 15.36
N LEU A 28 -5.65 0.86 14.61
CA LEU A 28 -4.46 1.32 13.90
C LEU A 28 -4.76 2.27 12.74
N CYS A 29 -5.91 2.12 12.05
CA CYS A 29 -6.42 3.13 11.10
C CYS A 29 -6.62 4.50 11.79
N GLY A 30 -7.11 4.51 13.03
CA GLY A 30 -7.22 5.72 13.86
C GLY A 30 -5.89 6.42 14.16
N PHE A 31 -4.78 5.66 14.24
CA PHE A 31 -3.42 6.23 14.34
C PHE A 31 -2.90 6.87 13.04
N GLY A 32 -3.63 6.76 11.93
CA GLY A 32 -3.31 7.40 10.65
C GLY A 32 -2.65 6.47 9.62
N LEU A 33 -2.79 5.16 9.77
CA LEU A 33 -2.51 4.23 8.67
C LEU A 33 -3.47 4.51 7.50
N PRO A 34 -2.98 4.51 6.24
CA PRO A 34 -3.79 4.83 5.06
C PRO A 34 -4.65 3.64 4.59
N ILE A 35 -5.14 2.82 5.52
CA ILE A 35 -6.01 1.67 5.26
C ILE A 35 -7.47 2.14 5.31
N PRO A 36 -8.34 1.72 4.36
CA PRO A 36 -9.78 1.96 4.46
C PRO A 36 -10.38 1.15 5.61
N GLU A 37 -11.15 1.77 6.51
CA GLU A 37 -11.91 1.03 7.53
C GLU A 37 -12.93 0.10 6.86
N GLU A 38 -13.42 0.54 5.71
CA GLU A 38 -14.39 -0.10 4.84
C GLU A 38 -13.87 -1.47 4.36
N VAL A 39 -12.58 -1.56 4.02
CA VAL A 39 -11.92 -2.83 3.62
C VAL A 39 -11.79 -3.78 4.81
N THR A 40 -11.50 -3.27 6.01
CA THR A 40 -11.42 -4.09 7.23
C THR A 40 -12.79 -4.63 7.64
N MET A 41 -13.85 -3.84 7.51
CA MET A 41 -15.23 -4.28 7.76
C MET A 41 -15.70 -5.32 6.73
N LEU A 42 -15.37 -5.14 5.45
CA LEU A 42 -15.63 -6.14 4.40
C LEU A 42 -14.90 -7.45 4.68
N GLY A 43 -13.62 -7.41 5.04
CA GLY A 43 -12.84 -8.59 5.44
C GLY A 43 -13.37 -9.28 6.70
N SER A 44 -13.92 -8.51 7.65
CA SER A 44 -14.63 -9.04 8.81
C SER A 44 -15.93 -9.77 8.41
N GLY A 45 -16.61 -9.28 7.38
CA GLY A 45 -17.73 -9.98 6.73
C GLY A 45 -17.33 -11.29 6.06
N PHE A 46 -16.12 -11.38 5.48
CA PHE A 46 -15.60 -12.62 4.92
C PHE A 46 -15.25 -13.66 6.00
N LEU A 47 -14.69 -13.24 7.14
CA LEU A 47 -14.50 -14.11 8.31
C LEU A 47 -15.84 -14.66 8.84
N LEU A 48 -16.90 -13.84 8.80
CA LEU A 48 -18.26 -14.23 9.15
C LEU A 48 -18.87 -15.20 8.12
N TYR A 49 -18.53 -15.08 6.84
CA TYR A 49 -18.92 -16.05 5.81
C TYR A 49 -18.25 -17.42 6.01
N GLN A 50 -16.97 -17.44 6.41
CA GLN A 50 -16.24 -18.67 6.73
C GLN A 50 -16.62 -19.32 8.09
N GLU A 51 -17.67 -18.83 8.77
CA GLU A 51 -18.10 -19.27 10.10
C GLU A 51 -16.98 -19.22 11.18
N ARG A 52 -15.98 -18.35 10.98
CA ARG A 52 -14.86 -18.16 11.95
C ARG A 52 -15.24 -17.24 13.11
N VAL A 53 -16.25 -16.40 12.91
CA VAL A 53 -16.77 -15.41 13.86
C VAL A 53 -18.28 -15.34 13.74
N GLU A 54 -18.96 -14.97 14.81
CA GLU A 54 -20.42 -14.77 14.84
C GLU A 54 -20.80 -13.33 14.47
N ALA A 55 -21.98 -13.16 13.87
CA ALA A 55 -22.42 -11.88 13.30
C ALA A 55 -22.54 -10.75 14.35
N VAL A 56 -23.12 -11.03 15.51
CA VAL A 56 -23.33 -10.02 16.57
C VAL A 56 -22.01 -9.54 17.17
N PRO A 57 -21.11 -10.42 17.69
CA PRO A 57 -19.85 -9.96 18.27
C PRO A 57 -18.91 -9.34 17.23
N ILE A 58 -18.83 -9.81 15.98
CA ILE A 58 -17.94 -9.18 15.00
C ILE A 58 -18.38 -7.74 14.65
N ILE A 59 -19.69 -7.50 14.52
CA ILE A 59 -20.24 -6.15 14.30
C ILE A 59 -19.98 -5.26 15.53
N ALA A 60 -20.18 -5.78 16.74
CA ALA A 60 -19.91 -5.04 17.98
C ALA A 60 -18.42 -4.69 18.15
N VAL A 61 -17.52 -5.64 17.86
CA VAL A 61 -16.06 -5.45 17.89
C VAL A 61 -15.63 -4.40 16.87
N CYS A 62 -16.10 -4.49 15.62
CA CYS A 62 -15.80 -3.49 14.59
C CYS A 62 -16.34 -2.10 14.96
N PHE A 63 -17.56 -2.02 15.51
CA PHE A 63 -18.17 -0.77 15.96
C PHE A 63 -17.34 -0.10 17.07
N VAL A 64 -16.99 -0.85 18.13
CA VAL A 64 -16.18 -0.35 19.25
C VAL A 64 -14.77 0.05 18.77
N ALA A 65 -14.11 -0.80 17.99
CA ALA A 65 -12.77 -0.53 17.46
C ALA A 65 -12.74 0.76 16.62
N THR A 66 -13.77 0.98 15.81
CA THR A 66 -13.86 2.16 14.95
C THR A 66 -14.10 3.43 15.77
N LEU A 67 -15.01 3.41 16.75
CA LEU A 67 -15.21 4.56 17.65
C LEU A 67 -13.97 4.88 18.50
N MET A 68 -13.22 3.86 18.92
CA MET A 68 -11.92 4.06 19.57
C MET A 68 -10.89 4.66 18.61
N GLY A 69 -10.83 4.18 17.37
CA GLY A 69 -9.99 4.71 16.30
C GLY A 69 -10.30 6.17 15.98
N ASP A 70 -11.57 6.52 15.81
CA ASP A 70 -12.05 7.87 15.49
C ASP A 70 -11.88 8.87 16.64
N SER A 71 -11.84 8.36 17.88
CA SER A 71 -11.51 9.15 19.07
C SER A 71 -10.06 9.65 19.09
N ILE A 72 -9.11 8.92 18.50
CA ILE A 72 -7.68 9.30 18.45
C ILE A 72 -7.46 10.66 17.74
N PRO A 73 -7.88 10.87 16.47
CA PRO A 73 -7.72 12.16 15.80
C PRO A 73 -8.56 13.27 16.47
N TYR A 74 -9.72 12.95 17.06
CA TYR A 74 -10.50 13.91 17.85
C TYR A 74 -9.70 14.41 19.08
N PHE A 75 -9.13 13.52 19.90
CA PHE A 75 -8.34 13.94 21.06
C PHE A 75 -7.02 14.61 20.67
N LEU A 76 -6.40 14.20 19.56
CA LEU A 76 -5.25 14.88 18.98
C LEU A 76 -5.58 16.33 18.59
N GLY A 77 -6.74 16.55 17.94
CA GLY A 77 -7.27 17.88 17.65
C GLY A 77 -7.58 18.69 18.91
N ARG A 78 -8.21 18.06 19.91
CA ARG A 78 -8.59 18.68 21.19
C ARG A 78 -7.38 19.16 22.01
N LYS A 79 -6.33 18.33 22.12
CA LYS A 79 -5.16 18.58 22.99
C LYS A 79 -4.09 19.43 22.32
N PHE A 80 -3.80 19.19 21.03
CA PHE A 80 -2.70 19.86 20.33
C PHE A 80 -3.18 20.97 19.40
N GLY A 81 -4.46 20.99 19.01
CA GLY A 81 -5.02 22.03 18.16
C GLY A 81 -4.23 22.21 16.85
N ARG A 82 -4.14 23.45 16.39
CA ARG A 82 -3.31 23.80 15.21
C ARG A 82 -1.81 23.56 15.39
N LYS A 83 -1.31 23.29 16.61
CA LYS A 83 0.13 22.96 16.82
C LYS A 83 0.48 21.57 16.25
N ALA A 84 -0.46 20.62 16.20
CA ALA A 84 -0.22 19.29 15.62
C ALA A 84 0.19 19.37 14.13
N LEU A 85 -0.31 20.37 13.39
CA LEU A 85 -0.02 20.59 11.97
C LEU A 85 1.43 21.03 11.69
N ARG A 86 2.21 21.34 12.74
CA ARG A 86 3.66 21.58 12.62
C ARG A 86 4.41 20.28 12.30
N VAL A 87 3.94 19.14 12.81
CA VAL A 87 4.56 17.82 12.57
C VAL A 87 4.38 17.41 11.10
N ARG A 88 5.47 17.02 10.43
CA ARG A 88 5.52 16.73 8.98
C ARG A 88 4.58 15.59 8.59
N SER A 89 4.53 14.51 9.37
CA SER A 89 3.67 13.34 9.20
C SER A 89 2.19 13.71 9.36
N VAL A 90 1.84 14.39 10.45
CA VAL A 90 0.47 14.88 10.70
C VAL A 90 0.02 15.83 9.59
N ARG A 91 0.88 16.74 9.10
CA ARG A 91 0.56 17.66 7.99
C ARG A 91 0.34 16.95 6.65
N ARG A 92 0.96 15.77 6.43
CA ARG A 92 0.77 14.96 5.23
C ARG A 92 -0.60 14.26 5.25
N ALA A 93 -0.99 13.68 6.40
CA ALA A 93 -2.31 13.07 6.57
C ALA A 93 -3.44 14.13 6.64
N LEU A 94 -3.20 15.22 7.37
CA LEU A 94 -4.14 16.31 7.60
C LEU A 94 -3.73 17.56 6.81
N ASN A 95 -4.02 17.54 5.51
CA ASN A 95 -3.75 18.68 4.62
C ASN A 95 -4.46 19.96 5.16
N PRO A 96 -3.74 21.07 5.41
CA PRO A 96 -4.30 22.30 5.97
C PRO A 96 -5.47 22.88 5.16
N ALA A 97 -5.50 22.69 3.83
CA ALA A 97 -6.61 23.14 2.99
C ALA A 97 -7.90 22.35 3.29
N ARG A 98 -7.79 21.04 3.52
CA ARG A 98 -8.92 20.19 3.93
C ARG A 98 -9.45 20.60 5.30
N ILE A 99 -8.57 20.89 6.28
CA ILE A 99 -9.00 21.40 7.60
C ILE A 99 -9.74 22.73 7.47
N ARG A 100 -9.22 23.72 6.72
CA ARG A 100 -9.94 24.99 6.52
C ARG A 100 -11.30 24.79 5.84
N ALA A 101 -11.43 23.80 4.95
CA ALA A 101 -12.71 23.43 4.35
C ALA A 101 -13.65 22.79 5.38
N MET A 102 -13.15 21.90 6.24
CA MET A 102 -13.92 21.30 7.34
C MET A 102 -14.35 22.34 8.37
N GLU A 103 -13.48 23.27 8.80
CA GLU A 103 -13.85 24.38 9.70
C GLU A 103 -15.05 25.17 9.16
N ARG A 104 -15.08 25.47 7.85
CA ARG A 104 -16.22 26.15 7.20
C ARG A 104 -17.48 25.27 7.15
N ARG A 105 -17.36 23.96 7.00
CA ARG A 105 -18.50 23.03 7.01
C ARG A 105 -19.07 22.86 8.42
N PHE A 106 -18.22 22.67 9.44
CA PHE A 106 -18.62 22.61 10.84
C PHE A 106 -19.28 23.91 11.32
N LYS A 107 -18.81 25.09 10.88
CA LYS A 107 -19.51 26.37 11.16
C LYS A 107 -20.93 26.45 10.62
N LYS A 108 -21.26 25.72 9.54
CA LYS A 108 -22.61 25.70 8.93
C LYS A 108 -23.48 24.54 9.38
N GLY A 109 -22.91 23.35 9.59
CA GLY A 109 -23.65 22.11 9.88
C GLY A 109 -23.50 21.57 11.31
N GLY A 110 -22.52 22.04 12.08
CA GLY A 110 -22.29 21.61 13.46
C GLY A 110 -22.22 20.09 13.61
N LEU A 111 -23.09 19.53 14.45
CA LEU A 111 -23.22 18.09 14.68
C LEU A 111 -23.55 17.30 13.39
N LYS A 112 -24.37 17.85 12.48
CA LYS A 112 -24.77 17.19 11.23
C LYS A 112 -23.57 16.96 10.29
N THR A 113 -22.51 17.77 10.43
CA THR A 113 -21.26 17.59 9.67
C THR A 113 -20.50 16.35 10.13
N VAL A 114 -20.57 15.97 11.42
CA VAL A 114 -19.92 14.74 11.93
C VAL A 114 -20.50 13.52 11.20
N PHE A 115 -21.83 13.37 11.26
CA PHE A 115 -22.55 12.29 10.59
C PHE A 115 -22.29 12.27 9.07
N ALA A 116 -22.42 13.41 8.39
CA ALA A 116 -22.23 13.50 6.93
C ALA A 116 -20.78 13.19 6.48
N CYS A 117 -19.77 13.55 7.28
CA CYS A 117 -18.37 13.27 6.95
C CYS A 117 -18.03 11.78 7.03
N ARG A 118 -18.77 10.97 7.79
CA ARG A 118 -18.55 9.53 7.89
C ARG A 118 -18.80 8.79 6.57
N PHE A 119 -19.77 9.25 5.78
CA PHE A 119 -20.10 8.68 4.47
C PHE A 119 -19.08 9.04 3.36
N ILE A 120 -18.07 9.87 3.64
CA ILE A 120 -17.12 10.35 2.64
C ILE A 120 -15.69 9.91 3.02
N PRO A 121 -15.16 8.82 2.42
CA PRO A 121 -13.81 8.36 2.69
C PRO A 121 -12.78 9.46 2.41
N GLY A 122 -11.75 9.54 3.26
CA GLY A 122 -10.72 10.59 3.18
C GLY A 122 -11.10 11.98 3.72
N LEU A 123 -12.38 12.21 4.09
CA LEU A 123 -12.78 13.38 4.90
C LEU A 123 -12.89 13.07 6.40
N ARG A 124 -13.04 11.80 6.81
CA ARG A 124 -13.09 11.37 8.21
C ARG A 124 -11.96 11.94 9.09
N LEU A 125 -10.69 11.62 8.78
CA LEU A 125 -9.52 12.14 9.52
C LEU A 125 -9.53 13.67 9.75
N PRO A 126 -9.64 14.53 8.70
CA PRO A 126 -9.70 15.97 8.92
C PRO A 126 -11.00 16.44 9.57
N ALA A 127 -12.13 15.73 9.44
CA ALA A 127 -13.38 16.06 10.13
C ALA A 127 -13.28 15.81 11.64
N TRP A 128 -12.82 14.63 12.06
CA TRP A 128 -12.67 14.24 13.47
C TRP A 128 -11.66 15.13 14.18
N PHE A 129 -10.51 15.37 13.54
CA PHE A 129 -9.52 16.32 14.02
C PHE A 129 -10.11 17.73 14.15
N THR A 130 -10.85 18.21 13.14
CA THR A 130 -11.48 19.54 13.18
C THR A 130 -12.49 19.64 14.32
N ALA A 131 -13.34 18.63 14.53
CA ALA A 131 -14.30 18.57 15.65
C ALA A 131 -13.60 18.72 17.01
N GLY A 132 -12.45 18.04 17.18
CA GLY A 132 -11.57 18.19 18.33
C GLY A 132 -11.01 19.61 18.48
N THR A 133 -10.44 20.18 17.40
CA THR A 133 -9.86 21.54 17.43
C THR A 133 -10.88 22.64 17.71
N LEU A 134 -12.13 22.45 17.31
CA LEU A 134 -13.23 23.39 17.54
C LEU A 134 -13.85 23.25 18.95
N GLY A 135 -13.35 22.32 19.77
CA GLY A 135 -13.82 22.16 21.14
C GLY A 135 -15.22 21.55 21.27
N MET A 136 -15.73 20.87 20.24
CA MET A 136 -17.00 20.12 20.32
C MET A 136 -16.97 19.16 21.53
N PRO A 137 -18.03 19.05 22.36
CA PRO A 137 -18.02 18.14 23.50
C PRO A 137 -18.04 16.67 23.04
N TYR A 138 -17.16 15.86 23.63
CA TYR A 138 -16.89 14.47 23.19
C TYR A 138 -18.15 13.61 23.09
N GLY A 139 -19.06 13.66 24.07
CA GLY A 139 -20.31 12.89 24.02
C GLY A 139 -21.21 13.23 22.83
N ARG A 140 -21.21 14.49 22.35
CA ARG A 140 -21.98 14.87 21.14
C ARG A 140 -21.28 14.42 19.86
N PHE A 141 -19.95 14.44 19.84
CA PHE A 141 -19.17 13.87 18.74
C PHE A 141 -19.43 12.36 18.64
N LEU A 142 -19.20 11.62 19.74
CA LEU A 142 -19.34 10.17 19.82
C LEU A 142 -20.78 9.70 19.53
N ALA A 143 -21.81 10.45 19.95
CA ALA A 143 -23.19 10.11 19.61
C ALA A 143 -23.50 10.26 18.11
N MET A 144 -23.04 11.34 17.45
CA MET A 144 -23.28 11.54 16.02
C MET A 144 -22.44 10.59 15.15
N ASP A 145 -21.21 10.33 15.57
CA ASP A 145 -20.33 9.38 14.91
C ASP A 145 -20.81 7.93 15.11
N GLY A 146 -21.18 7.57 16.34
CA GLY A 146 -21.82 6.30 16.70
C GLY A 146 -23.10 6.01 15.93
N LEU A 147 -23.96 7.00 15.69
CA LEU A 147 -25.14 6.83 14.83
C LEU A 147 -24.75 6.51 13.38
N GLY A 148 -23.67 7.10 12.86
CA GLY A 148 -23.14 6.76 11.54
C GLY A 148 -22.50 5.37 11.50
N ALA A 149 -21.70 5.04 12.51
CA ALA A 149 -21.03 3.75 12.65
C ALA A 149 -22.04 2.59 12.82
N LEU A 150 -23.14 2.82 13.54
CA LEU A 150 -24.19 1.82 13.76
C LEU A 150 -24.94 1.46 12.47
N ILE A 151 -24.95 2.35 11.47
CA ILE A 151 -25.51 2.08 10.15
C ILE A 151 -24.44 1.46 9.23
N MET A 152 -23.25 2.06 9.17
CA MET A 152 -22.20 1.64 8.23
C MET A 152 -21.52 0.31 8.59
N THR A 153 -21.28 0.04 9.87
CA THR A 153 -20.59 -1.19 10.31
C THR A 153 -21.37 -2.45 9.93
N PRO A 154 -22.66 -2.63 10.31
CA PRO A 154 -23.40 -3.80 9.88
C PRO A 154 -23.60 -3.82 8.36
N PHE A 155 -23.76 -2.67 7.69
CA PHE A 155 -23.87 -2.61 6.24
C PHE A 155 -22.63 -3.20 5.55
N PHE A 156 -21.41 -2.76 5.90
CA PHE A 156 -20.18 -3.29 5.30
C PHE A 156 -19.86 -4.72 5.72
N VAL A 157 -20.14 -5.13 6.97
CA VAL A 157 -19.92 -6.51 7.42
C VAL A 157 -20.87 -7.48 6.71
N LEU A 158 -22.16 -7.14 6.58
CA LEU A 158 -23.14 -7.98 5.86
C LEU A 158 -22.86 -7.98 4.35
N LEU A 159 -22.44 -6.85 3.77
CA LEU A 159 -22.01 -6.77 2.37
C LEU A 159 -20.76 -7.64 2.12
N GLY A 160 -19.82 -7.66 3.07
CA GLY A 160 -18.64 -8.53 3.04
C GLY A 160 -19.01 -10.01 3.10
N ARG A 161 -19.98 -10.39 3.95
CA ARG A 161 -20.52 -11.75 4.03
C ARG A 161 -21.18 -12.18 2.72
N ALA A 162 -22.07 -11.35 2.16
CA ALA A 162 -22.74 -11.63 0.90
C ALA A 162 -21.78 -11.63 -0.30
N SER A 163 -20.72 -10.81 -0.25
CA SER A 163 -19.63 -10.86 -1.22
C SER A 163 -18.79 -12.13 -1.08
N GLY A 164 -18.69 -12.72 0.12
CA GLY A 164 -18.00 -13.98 0.37
C GLY A 164 -18.51 -15.14 -0.47
N GLU A 165 -19.83 -15.25 -0.67
CA GLU A 165 -20.43 -16.25 -1.57
C GLU A 165 -19.96 -16.07 -3.02
N LYS A 166 -19.96 -14.83 -3.51
CA LYS A 166 -19.50 -14.49 -4.88
C LYS A 166 -17.98 -14.60 -5.04
N ILE A 167 -17.23 -14.32 -3.98
CA ILE A 167 -15.77 -14.43 -3.94
C ILE A 167 -15.37 -15.89 -3.85
N ALA A 168 -16.10 -16.77 -3.17
CA ALA A 168 -15.85 -18.21 -3.17
C ALA A 168 -16.10 -18.86 -4.54
N GLU A 169 -17.18 -18.46 -5.24
CA GLU A 169 -17.39 -18.81 -6.66
C GLU A 169 -16.24 -18.30 -7.55
N LEU A 170 -15.69 -17.12 -7.23
CA LEU A 170 -14.52 -16.57 -7.92
C LEU A 170 -13.22 -17.27 -7.54
N GLU A 171 -12.98 -17.64 -6.28
CA GLU A 171 -11.75 -18.27 -5.77
C GLU A 171 -11.54 -19.64 -6.41
N ALA A 172 -12.60 -20.43 -6.66
CA ALA A 172 -12.51 -21.63 -7.49
C ALA A 172 -11.97 -21.37 -8.92
N SER A 173 -12.14 -20.14 -9.44
CA SER A 173 -11.59 -19.69 -10.73
C SER A 173 -10.27 -18.91 -10.59
N VAL A 174 -10.03 -18.29 -9.42
CA VAL A 174 -8.96 -17.32 -9.15
C VAL A 174 -7.77 -17.98 -8.44
N GLU A 175 -7.91 -19.12 -7.75
CA GLU A 175 -6.75 -19.93 -7.33
C GLU A 175 -5.92 -20.32 -8.55
N ASN A 176 -6.57 -20.81 -9.61
CA ASN A 176 -5.95 -21.07 -10.91
C ASN A 176 -5.25 -19.81 -11.46
N LEU A 177 -5.97 -18.68 -11.54
CA LEU A 177 -5.42 -17.46 -12.14
C LEU A 177 -4.28 -16.84 -11.31
N THR A 178 -4.33 -16.93 -9.98
CA THR A 178 -3.34 -16.35 -9.06
C THR A 178 -2.11 -17.24 -8.92
N GLN A 179 -2.27 -18.56 -8.96
CA GLN A 179 -1.12 -19.46 -9.13
C GLN A 179 -0.43 -19.23 -10.49
N ILE A 180 -1.19 -19.10 -11.58
CA ILE A 180 -0.63 -18.81 -12.91
C ILE A 180 0.12 -17.47 -12.92
N LEU A 181 -0.44 -16.39 -12.35
CA LEU A 181 0.26 -15.10 -12.21
C LEU A 181 1.50 -15.21 -11.31
N GLY A 182 1.41 -15.94 -10.19
CA GLY A 182 2.53 -16.17 -9.28
C GLY A 182 3.69 -16.89 -9.96
N PHE A 183 3.41 -17.99 -10.67
CA PHE A 183 4.41 -18.71 -11.46
C PHE A 183 4.98 -17.85 -12.58
N LEU A 184 4.18 -17.02 -13.26
CA LEU A 184 4.65 -16.11 -14.31
C LEU A 184 5.63 -15.08 -13.75
N VAL A 185 5.31 -14.44 -12.62
CA VAL A 185 6.18 -13.44 -11.97
C VAL A 185 7.48 -14.08 -11.48
N VAL A 186 7.42 -15.27 -10.86
CA VAL A 186 8.61 -16.00 -10.43
C VAL A 186 9.48 -16.42 -11.62
N SER A 187 8.87 -16.85 -12.73
CA SER A 187 9.58 -17.24 -13.96
C SER A 187 10.29 -16.04 -14.59
N ILE A 188 9.62 -14.89 -14.68
CA ILE A 188 10.23 -13.65 -15.19
C ILE A 188 11.37 -13.19 -14.27
N ALA A 189 11.17 -13.23 -12.95
CA ALA A 189 12.23 -12.90 -11.99
C ALA A 189 13.44 -13.85 -12.10
N ALA A 190 13.21 -15.15 -12.31
CA ALA A 190 14.27 -16.13 -12.53
C ALA A 190 15.02 -15.87 -13.84
N VAL A 191 14.33 -15.59 -14.95
CA VAL A 191 14.97 -15.25 -16.24
C VAL A 191 15.78 -13.96 -16.12
N VAL A 192 15.26 -12.92 -15.46
CA VAL A 192 15.99 -11.67 -15.20
C VAL A 192 17.19 -11.90 -14.29
N ALA A 193 17.06 -12.71 -13.24
CA ALA A 193 18.16 -13.07 -12.35
C ALA A 193 19.24 -13.88 -13.07
N ILE A 194 18.88 -14.86 -13.91
CA ILE A 194 19.80 -15.64 -14.73
C ILE A 194 20.50 -14.72 -15.75
N HIS A 195 19.78 -13.84 -16.43
CA HIS A 195 20.37 -12.87 -17.36
C HIS A 195 21.34 -11.91 -16.64
N PHE A 196 20.98 -11.41 -15.45
CA PHE A 196 21.84 -10.55 -14.63
C PHE A 196 23.06 -11.30 -14.06
N LEU A 197 22.90 -12.58 -13.72
CA LEU A 197 24.00 -13.45 -13.31
C LEU A 197 24.94 -13.71 -14.50
N VAL A 198 24.44 -14.17 -15.65
CA VAL A 198 25.26 -14.42 -16.85
C VAL A 198 25.99 -13.14 -17.28
N THR A 199 25.33 -11.99 -17.29
CA THR A 199 25.98 -10.70 -17.63
C THR A 199 26.98 -10.20 -16.58
N ARG A 200 26.86 -10.61 -15.29
CA ARG A 200 27.91 -10.40 -14.28
C ARG A 200 29.01 -11.46 -14.29
N TRP A 201 28.73 -12.67 -14.77
CA TRP A 201 29.63 -13.83 -14.80
C TRP A 201 30.36 -13.99 -16.13
N VAL A 202 30.31 -12.98 -17.00
CA VAL A 202 31.32 -12.77 -18.05
C VAL A 202 32.29 -11.65 -17.61
N PRO A 203 33.27 -11.93 -16.73
CA PRO A 203 34.51 -11.15 -16.71
C PRO A 203 35.09 -11.11 -18.12
N GLY A 204 35.44 -9.91 -18.59
CA GLY A 204 36.04 -9.74 -19.91
C GLY A 204 37.35 -10.53 -20.02
N SER A 205 37.42 -11.48 -20.95
CA SER A 205 38.60 -12.29 -21.24
C SER A 205 39.66 -11.49 -22.01
N SER A 206 40.21 -10.46 -21.37
CA SER A 206 41.24 -9.60 -21.95
C SER A 206 42.67 -10.11 -21.69
N ARG A 207 43.13 -10.96 -22.62
CA ARG A 207 44.53 -11.12 -23.12
C ARG A 207 45.63 -11.70 -22.21
N SER A 208 46.58 -12.31 -22.93
CA SER A 208 47.98 -12.67 -22.57
C SER A 208 48.16 -13.88 -21.64
N SER A 209 49.20 -14.71 -21.77
CA SER A 209 50.09 -15.04 -22.91
C SER A 209 50.92 -16.29 -22.53
N GLN A 210 51.49 -17.00 -23.52
CA GLN A 210 52.50 -18.08 -23.38
C GLN A 210 52.03 -19.39 -22.70
N GLY A 211 52.41 -20.58 -23.19
CA GLY A 211 53.25 -20.89 -24.36
C GLY A 211 53.13 -22.34 -24.84
N GLY A 212 53.71 -22.63 -26.02
CA GLY A 212 53.94 -24.00 -26.52
C GLY A 212 55.07 -24.71 -25.75
N PRO A 213 55.45 -25.95 -26.09
CA PRO A 213 55.66 -26.48 -27.46
C PRO A 213 54.58 -27.53 -27.88
N ALA A 214 54.24 -27.78 -29.15
CA ALA A 214 54.98 -28.04 -30.40
C ALA A 214 55.35 -29.53 -30.63
N ALA A 215 55.05 -30.03 -31.85
CA ALA A 215 55.20 -31.40 -32.39
C ALA A 215 54.30 -32.50 -31.77
N ALA A 216 53.82 -33.55 -32.47
CA ALA A 216 53.62 -33.86 -33.91
C ALA A 216 52.78 -35.17 -34.00
N CYS A 217 52.17 -35.63 -35.11
CA CYS A 217 51.98 -35.07 -36.46
C CYS A 217 50.51 -34.54 -36.59
N GLU A 218 49.61 -34.82 -37.55
CA GLU A 218 49.60 -35.50 -38.86
C GLU A 218 48.53 -34.84 -39.76
N ASN A 219 48.83 -34.57 -41.04
CA ASN A 219 47.98 -33.96 -42.07
C ASN A 219 48.79 -33.82 -43.37
N PRO A 220 48.18 -33.62 -44.56
CA PRO A 220 46.92 -34.14 -45.11
C PRO A 220 47.22 -34.89 -46.45
N PRO A 221 46.28 -35.08 -47.42
CA PRO A 221 46.02 -34.02 -48.40
C PRO A 221 44.58 -33.94 -48.96
N GLY A 222 44.14 -32.74 -49.34
CA GLY A 222 42.82 -32.54 -49.99
C GLY A 222 42.42 -31.06 -50.11
N ALA A 223 42.96 -30.36 -51.11
CA ALA A 223 42.77 -28.93 -51.37
C ALA A 223 42.34 -28.74 -52.85
N PRO A 224 42.08 -27.52 -53.39
CA PRO A 224 41.51 -26.30 -52.81
C PRO A 224 40.35 -25.76 -53.73
N PRO A 225 40.28 -24.48 -54.19
CA PRO A 225 39.66 -23.35 -53.49
C PRO A 225 38.53 -22.63 -54.27
N THR A 226 37.82 -21.72 -53.63
CA THR A 226 37.48 -20.42 -54.25
C THR A 226 37.42 -19.31 -53.21
N ALA A 227 38.00 -18.15 -53.56
CA ALA A 227 38.01 -16.89 -52.81
C ALA A 227 37.49 -15.79 -53.77
N PRO A 228 37.79 -14.49 -53.62
CA PRO A 228 37.89 -13.63 -52.43
C PRO A 228 36.96 -12.39 -52.54
N GLY A 229 36.84 -11.59 -51.47
CA GLY A 229 36.18 -10.27 -51.54
C GLY A 229 36.18 -9.48 -50.23
N GLY A 230 37.23 -8.68 -49.99
CA GLY A 230 37.19 -7.54 -49.04
C GLY A 230 37.07 -6.22 -49.82
N PRO A 231 37.70 -5.13 -49.37
CA PRO A 231 37.74 -4.49 -48.04
C PRO A 231 36.81 -3.22 -48.05
N THR A 232 36.65 -2.35 -47.04
CA THR A 232 37.66 -1.46 -46.42
C THR A 232 37.03 -0.57 -45.32
N GLU A 233 37.86 -0.19 -44.35
CA GLU A 233 37.76 0.88 -43.32
C GLU A 233 37.67 2.34 -43.91
N PRO A 234 37.85 3.47 -43.15
CA PRO A 234 37.49 3.85 -41.77
C PRO A 234 37.06 5.35 -41.52
N ARG A 235 36.35 5.63 -40.40
CA ARG A 235 36.43 6.88 -39.55
C ARG A 235 36.17 8.27 -40.23
N PRO A 236 36.31 9.46 -39.55
CA PRO A 236 36.64 9.79 -38.14
C PRO A 236 35.69 10.77 -37.38
N LYS A 237 35.97 10.89 -36.06
CA LYS A 237 35.95 12.06 -35.12
C LYS A 237 35.26 13.39 -35.55
N GLY A 238 34.64 14.17 -34.65
CA GLY A 238 34.77 14.18 -33.17
C GLY A 238 33.89 15.24 -32.43
N PRO A 239 34.24 15.61 -31.18
CA PRO A 239 33.44 16.44 -30.24
C PRO A 239 33.97 17.92 -30.20
N PRO A 240 33.65 18.82 -29.22
CA PRO A 240 32.79 18.73 -28.02
C PRO A 240 31.86 19.94 -27.73
N GLN A 241 31.15 19.85 -26.59
CA GLN A 241 30.63 20.89 -25.66
C GLN A 241 30.82 22.39 -25.94
N SER A 242 29.77 23.18 -25.68
CA SER A 242 29.82 24.32 -24.72
C SER A 242 28.42 24.88 -24.37
N ASP A 243 27.97 24.68 -23.13
CA ASP A 243 27.02 25.56 -22.42
C ASP A 243 27.83 26.32 -21.33
N PRO A 244 27.26 27.37 -20.72
CA PRO A 244 27.37 28.79 -21.05
C PRO A 244 28.53 29.45 -20.23
N PRO A 245 28.60 30.80 -20.05
CA PRO A 245 27.84 31.40 -18.93
C PRO A 245 27.48 32.91 -19.08
N ASP A 246 26.68 33.42 -18.12
CA ASP A 246 26.53 34.83 -17.67
C ASP A 246 26.09 35.89 -18.73
N SER A 247 25.56 37.09 -18.42
CA SER A 247 25.37 37.86 -17.17
C SER A 247 24.10 38.75 -17.25
N GLU A 248 23.97 39.78 -16.39
CA GLU A 248 22.88 40.79 -16.30
C GLU A 248 21.54 40.26 -15.73
N PHE A 249 21.08 40.60 -14.53
CA PHE A 249 21.46 41.68 -13.59
C PHE A 249 21.36 43.09 -14.18
N ASP A 250 20.14 43.60 -14.25
CA ASP A 250 19.87 45.03 -14.23
C ASP A 250 18.96 45.34 -13.03
N ASP A 251 19.30 46.40 -12.30
CA ASP A 251 18.72 46.83 -11.03
C ASP A 251 18.43 48.33 -11.16
N GLY A 252 17.15 48.68 -11.30
CA GLY A 252 16.71 49.96 -11.85
C GLY A 252 15.52 50.57 -11.11
N ASP A 253 15.86 51.35 -10.09
CA ASP A 253 15.02 52.34 -9.36
C ASP A 253 13.92 53.01 -10.25
N ARG A 254 12.65 53.05 -9.79
CA ARG A 254 11.99 54.21 -9.11
C ARG A 254 11.67 55.44 -10.00
N PRO A 255 10.78 56.37 -9.58
CA PRO A 255 10.15 56.56 -8.26
C PRO A 255 8.64 56.28 -8.17
#